data_AF-A0A485LCF1-F1
#
_entry.id   AF-A0A485LCF1-F1
#
_cell.length_a   1.000
_cell.length_b   1.000
_cell.length_c   1.000
_cell.angle_alpha   90.00
_cell.angle_beta   90.00
_cell.angle_gamma   90.00
#
_symmetry.space_group_name_H-M   'P 1'
#
loop_
_entity.id
_entity.type
_entity.pdbx_description
1 polymer ?
#
loop_
_entity_poly.entity_id
_entity_poly.type
_entity_poly.pdbx_seq_one_letter_code
_entity_poly.pdbx_strand_id
1 'polypeptide(L)'
;MDPALVGAWVSTEAFGNTALDWSEDVKAGKAVLHLSFTEDGHVFFDVQSGDGGKTYAHVLPRESTCECNAAEKILTMHADTTGLTWTYQIEDDANVRLRLVGAKRFARCKGVDNIYLRRQINSTS
;
A
#
# COMPACT_ATOMS: atom_id res chain seq x y z
N MET A 1 -6.79 13.95 5.65
CA MET A 1 -6.62 12.97 4.56
C MET A 1 -7.04 13.59 3.22
N ASP A 2 -6.55 13.10 2.06
CA ASP A 2 -7.16 13.43 0.75
C ASP A 2 -8.52 12.71 0.65
N PRO A 3 -9.66 13.42 0.47
CA PRO A 3 -10.98 12.79 0.39
C PRO A 3 -11.09 11.70 -0.69
N ALA A 4 -10.36 11.84 -1.80
CA ALA A 4 -10.36 10.85 -2.87
C ALA A 4 -9.65 9.53 -2.48
N LEU A 5 -8.81 9.56 -1.43
CA LEU A 5 -8.11 8.39 -0.92
C LEU A 5 -8.86 7.70 0.23
N VAL A 6 -9.76 8.42 0.93
CA VAL A 6 -10.56 7.86 2.03
C VAL A 6 -11.43 6.71 1.53
N GLY A 7 -11.41 5.60 2.27
CA GLY A 7 -12.12 4.36 1.95
C GLY A 7 -11.22 3.13 1.93
N ALA A 8 -11.83 1.99 1.59
CA ALA A 8 -11.17 0.70 1.48
C ALA A 8 -10.72 0.41 0.05
N TRP A 9 -9.54 -0.19 -0.08
CA TRP A 9 -8.82 -0.44 -1.32
C TRP A 9 -8.20 -1.83 -1.29
N VAL A 10 -8.21 -2.49 -2.45
CA VAL A 10 -7.64 -3.83 -2.63
C VAL A 10 -6.72 -3.87 -3.84
N SER A 11 -5.55 -4.48 -3.72
CA SER A 11 -4.62 -4.59 -4.84
C SER A 11 -5.15 -5.50 -5.93
N THR A 12 -5.00 -5.05 -7.18
CA THR A 12 -5.36 -5.84 -8.38
C THR A 12 -4.12 -6.33 -9.12
N GLU A 13 -3.09 -5.50 -9.20
CA GLU A 13 -1.84 -5.82 -9.90
C GLU A 13 -0.69 -5.01 -9.29
N ALA A 14 0.54 -5.54 -9.40
CA ALA A 14 1.73 -4.85 -8.94
C ALA A 14 2.94 -5.17 -9.81
N PHE A 15 3.85 -4.20 -9.93
CA PHE A 15 5.10 -4.33 -10.68
C PHE A 15 6.23 -3.60 -9.96
N GLY A 16 7.45 -4.12 -10.04
CA GLY A 16 8.62 -3.42 -9.51
C GLY A 16 9.67 -4.32 -8.90
N ASN A 17 10.61 -3.70 -8.20
CA ASN A 17 11.84 -4.34 -7.72
C ASN A 17 12.22 -3.94 -6.28
N THR A 18 11.28 -3.46 -5.45
CA THR A 18 11.57 -3.41 -4.01
C THR A 18 11.76 -4.83 -3.48
N ALA A 19 12.59 -4.97 -2.45
CA ALA A 19 12.92 -6.23 -1.80
C ALA A 19 12.07 -6.45 -0.53
N LEU A 20 10.77 -6.14 -0.63
CA LEU A 20 9.81 -6.38 0.44
C LEU A 20 9.10 -7.71 0.17
N ASP A 21 9.23 -8.67 1.09
CA ASP A 21 8.68 -10.02 0.92
C ASP A 21 7.16 -10.02 0.61
N TRP A 22 6.41 -9.09 1.21
CA TRP A 22 4.98 -8.96 0.97
C TRP A 22 4.67 -8.38 -0.42
N SER A 23 5.45 -7.41 -0.88
CA SER A 23 5.19 -6.80 -2.18
C SER A 23 5.61 -7.73 -3.32
N GLU A 24 6.64 -8.57 -3.11
CA GLU A 24 6.99 -9.64 -4.04
C GLU A 24 5.84 -10.64 -4.22
N ASP A 25 5.16 -11.02 -3.15
CA ASP A 25 4.01 -11.91 -3.25
C ASP A 25 2.79 -11.25 -3.89
N VAL A 26 2.55 -9.95 -3.63
CA VAL A 26 1.48 -9.19 -4.32
C VAL A 26 1.78 -9.11 -5.82
N LYS A 27 3.04 -8.84 -6.22
CA LYS A 27 3.48 -8.87 -7.63
C LYS A 27 3.32 -10.24 -8.27
N ALA A 28 3.55 -11.31 -7.51
CA ALA A 28 3.39 -12.68 -7.97
C ALA A 28 1.94 -13.19 -7.94
N GLY A 29 0.97 -12.37 -7.52
CA GLY A 29 -0.43 -12.77 -7.36
C GLY A 29 -0.66 -13.83 -6.27
N LYS A 30 0.29 -13.98 -5.35
CA LYS A 30 0.25 -14.93 -4.22
C LYS A 30 -0.36 -14.33 -2.96
N ALA A 31 -0.47 -13.00 -2.91
CA ALA A 31 -1.08 -12.28 -1.81
C ALA A 31 -1.86 -11.07 -2.33
N VAL A 32 -2.80 -10.60 -1.51
CA VAL A 32 -3.61 -9.43 -1.78
C VAL A 32 -3.37 -8.39 -0.68
N LEU A 33 -3.01 -7.18 -1.08
CA LEU A 33 -2.90 -6.03 -0.18
C LEU A 33 -4.28 -5.38 -0.02
N HIS A 34 -4.70 -5.21 1.22
CA HIS A 34 -5.86 -4.45 1.64
C HIS A 34 -5.40 -3.20 2.40
N LEU A 35 -5.96 -2.06 2.03
CA LEU A 35 -5.72 -0.79 2.69
C LEU A 35 -7.05 -0.11 2.98
N SER A 36 -7.20 0.49 4.15
CA SER A 36 -8.30 1.43 4.40
C SER A 36 -7.76 2.70 5.00
N PHE A 37 -8.11 3.84 4.42
CA PHE A 37 -7.77 5.16 4.95
C PHE A 37 -9.02 5.84 5.48
N THR A 38 -8.92 6.42 6.67
CA THR A 38 -10.00 7.20 7.29
C THR A 38 -9.70 8.71 7.19
N GLU A 39 -10.72 9.52 7.41
CA GLU A 39 -10.60 10.99 7.32
C GLU A 39 -9.62 11.57 8.35
N ASP A 40 -9.59 10.96 9.55
CA ASP A 40 -8.78 11.34 10.70
C ASP A 40 -7.32 10.82 10.66
N GLY A 41 -6.93 10.14 9.57
CA GLY A 41 -5.54 9.73 9.37
C GLY A 41 -5.19 8.35 9.92
N HIS A 42 -6.17 7.53 10.30
CA HIS A 42 -5.92 6.11 10.54
C HIS A 42 -5.77 5.36 9.21
N VAL A 43 -4.88 4.37 9.24
CA VAL A 43 -4.69 3.43 8.14
C VAL A 43 -4.76 2.01 8.67
N PHE A 44 -5.58 1.21 8.01
CA PHE A 44 -5.56 -0.24 8.15
C PHE A 44 -4.71 -0.83 7.03
N PHE A 45 -3.74 -1.65 7.39
CA PHE A 45 -2.83 -2.33 6.47
C PHE A 45 -2.93 -3.85 6.69
N ASP A 46 -3.31 -4.60 5.66
CA ASP A 46 -3.39 -6.05 5.75
C ASP A 46 -2.92 -6.68 4.44
N VAL A 47 -2.11 -7.74 4.54
CA VAL A 47 -1.69 -8.52 3.38
C VAL A 47 -2.12 -9.96 3.62
N GLN A 48 -3.05 -10.42 2.79
CA GLN A 48 -3.62 -11.75 2.91
C GLN A 48 -2.95 -12.68 1.90
N SER A 49 -2.24 -13.70 2.37
CA SER A 49 -1.68 -14.72 1.49
C SER A 49 -2.78 -15.65 0.99
N GLY A 50 -2.71 -16.07 -0.28
CA GLY A 50 -3.70 -16.95 -0.88
C GLY A 50 -3.77 -18.35 -0.24
N ASP A 51 -2.73 -18.75 0.47
CA ASP A 51 -2.65 -20.01 1.23
C ASP A 51 -2.94 -19.86 2.73
N GLY A 52 -3.26 -18.65 3.20
CA GLY A 52 -3.68 -18.34 4.58
C GLY A 52 -2.61 -18.51 5.68
N GLY A 53 -1.35 -18.80 5.32
CA GLY A 53 -0.32 -19.19 6.29
C GLY A 53 0.89 -18.26 6.39
N LYS A 54 1.14 -17.39 5.40
CA LYS A 54 2.36 -16.58 5.39
C LYS A 54 2.18 -15.29 6.21
N THR A 55 3.04 -15.11 7.20
CA THR A 55 3.16 -13.85 7.95
C THR A 55 4.33 -13.04 7.40
N TYR A 56 4.16 -11.73 7.25
CA TYR A 56 5.18 -10.84 6.70
C TYR A 56 5.83 -10.01 7.81
N ALA A 57 7.16 -10.08 7.93
CA ALA A 57 7.91 -9.48 9.05
C ALA A 57 8.11 -7.95 8.92
N HIS A 58 7.96 -7.38 7.72
CA HIS A 58 8.32 -5.99 7.37
C HIS A 58 7.12 -5.16 6.95
N VAL A 59 6.04 -5.29 7.71
CA VAL A 59 4.75 -4.71 7.40
C VAL A 59 4.41 -3.67 8.45
N LEU A 60 3.83 -2.56 8.00
CA LEU A 60 3.13 -1.63 8.88
C LEU A 60 2.26 -2.42 9.87
N PRO A 61 2.23 -2.09 11.17
CA PRO A 61 1.23 -2.64 12.07
C PRO A 61 -0.16 -2.53 11.44
N ARG A 62 -0.94 -3.60 11.59
CA ARG A 62 -2.24 -3.75 10.91
C ARG A 62 -3.15 -2.55 11.08
N GLU A 63 -3.09 -1.91 12.24
CA GLU A 63 -3.67 -0.61 12.49
C GLU A 63 -2.54 0.37 12.78
N SER A 64 -2.50 1.47 12.03
CA SER A 64 -1.49 2.51 12.12
C SER A 64 -2.10 3.87 11.84
N THR A 65 -1.28 4.92 11.88
CA THR A 65 -1.66 6.26 11.45
C THR A 65 -0.75 6.74 10.31
N CYS A 66 -1.27 7.65 9.49
CA CYS A 66 -0.50 8.32 8.47
C CYS A 66 -0.93 9.78 8.28
N GLU A 67 0.03 10.59 7.84
CA GLU A 67 -0.22 11.95 7.35
C GLU A 67 -0.29 11.93 5.81
N CYS A 68 -1.20 12.72 5.26
CA CYS A 68 -1.36 12.85 3.81
C CYS A 68 -1.07 14.28 3.38
N ASN A 69 -0.03 14.47 2.57
CA ASN A 69 0.16 15.70 1.81
C ASN A 69 -0.55 15.55 0.45
N ALA A 70 -1.78 16.04 0.37
CA ALA A 70 -2.61 15.91 -0.82
C ALA A 70 -2.11 16.72 -2.03
N ALA A 71 -1.35 17.80 -1.78
CA ALA A 71 -0.79 18.63 -2.84
C ALA A 71 0.38 17.92 -3.56
N GLU A 72 1.21 17.22 -2.80
CA GLU A 72 2.38 16.48 -3.33
C GLU A 72 2.10 15.00 -3.58
N LYS A 73 0.90 14.53 -3.21
CA LYS A 73 0.47 13.13 -3.28
C LYS A 73 1.41 12.17 -2.54
N ILE A 74 1.87 12.61 -1.35
CA ILE A 74 2.76 11.85 -0.47
C ILE A 74 1.97 11.37 0.76
N LEU A 75 2.25 10.14 1.18
CA LEU A 75 1.80 9.57 2.44
C LEU A 75 3.00 9.35 3.35
N THR A 76 2.91 9.84 4.59
CA THR A 76 3.89 9.58 5.64
C THR A 76 3.30 8.55 6.59
N MET A 77 3.73 7.30 6.50
CA MET A 77 3.24 6.21 7.35
C MET A 77 4.08 6.17 8.63
N HIS A 78 3.50 6.51 9.79
CA HIS A 78 4.30 6.77 11.00
C HIS A 78 4.99 5.52 11.59
N ALA A 79 4.42 4.34 11.35
CA ALA A 79 4.96 3.08 11.82
C ALA A 79 5.85 2.37 10.78
N ASP A 80 6.12 2.99 9.63
CA ASP A 80 6.99 2.41 8.61
C ASP A 80 8.46 2.54 9.01
N THR A 81 9.08 1.43 9.42
CA THR A 81 10.51 1.38 9.75
C THR A 81 11.40 1.05 8.54
N THR A 82 10.83 0.80 7.37
CA THR A 82 11.57 0.39 6.16
C THR A 82 12.17 1.57 5.40
N GLY A 83 11.74 2.79 5.72
CA GLY A 83 12.18 4.02 5.07
C GLY A 83 11.65 4.16 3.63
N LEU A 84 10.52 3.53 3.31
CA LEU A 84 9.88 3.72 2.02
C LEU A 84 9.29 5.12 1.93
N THR A 85 9.41 5.72 0.76
CA THR A 85 8.58 6.84 0.38
C THR A 85 7.30 6.30 -0.25
N TRP A 86 6.16 6.63 0.35
CA TRP A 86 4.83 6.26 -0.14
C TRP A 86 4.24 7.44 -0.91
N THR A 87 3.91 7.21 -2.17
CA THR A 87 3.22 8.18 -3.00
C THR A 87 2.00 7.54 -3.62
N TYR A 88 1.01 8.33 -4.01
CA TYR A 88 -0.18 7.83 -4.66
C TYR A 88 -0.55 8.67 -5.88
N GLN A 89 -1.35 8.09 -6.77
CA GLN A 89 -1.98 8.79 -7.87
C GLN A 89 -3.41 8.28 -7.98
N ILE A 90 -4.38 9.19 -7.84
CA ILE A 90 -5.78 8.89 -8.13
C ILE A 90 -5.89 8.80 -9.66
N GLU A 91 -6.27 7.63 -10.16
CA GLU A 91 -6.50 7.42 -11.60
C GLU A 91 -7.97 7.75 -11.93
N ASP A 92 -8.89 7.30 -11.07
CA ASP A 92 -10.32 7.66 -11.05
C ASP A 92 -10.94 7.37 -9.67
N ASP A 93 -12.26 7.54 -9.52
CA ASP A 93 -12.97 7.34 -8.25
C ASP A 93 -12.85 5.91 -7.69
N ALA A 94 -12.62 4.93 -8.56
CA ALA A 94 -12.53 3.51 -8.22
C ALA A 94 -11.09 2.98 -8.23
N ASN A 95 -10.11 3.72 -8.74
CA ASN A 95 -8.74 3.25 -8.95
C ASN A 95 -7.69 4.22 -8.44
N VAL A 96 -6.75 3.70 -7.65
CA VAL A 96 -5.57 4.44 -7.19
C VAL A 96 -4.33 3.60 -7.45
N ARG A 97 -3.24 4.27 -7.85
CA ARG A 97 -1.93 3.65 -7.93
C ARG A 97 -1.09 4.11 -6.75
N LEU A 98 -0.65 3.18 -5.92
CA LEU A 98 0.42 3.41 -4.95
C LEU A 98 1.77 3.20 -5.62
N ARG A 99 2.71 4.08 -5.30
CA ARG A 99 4.10 3.97 -5.70
C ARG A 99 4.99 4.03 -4.47
N LEU A 100 5.73 2.95 -4.25
CA LEU A 100 6.64 2.75 -3.13
C LEU A 100 8.08 2.86 -3.62
N VAL A 101 8.86 3.74 -3.01
CA VAL A 101 10.27 3.94 -3.38
C VAL A 101 11.16 3.72 -2.18
N GLY A 102 12.09 2.78 -2.28
CA GLY A 102 13.04 2.47 -1.22
C GLY A 102 13.36 0.98 -1.15
N ALA A 103 13.68 0.51 0.06
CA ALA A 103 13.89 -0.89 0.44
C ALA A 103 14.53 -1.78 -0.65
N LYS A 104 15.80 -1.51 -1.00
CA LYS A 104 16.57 -2.42 -1.87
C LYS A 104 17.66 -3.12 -1.06
N ARG A 105 17.67 -4.45 -1.13
CA ARG A 105 18.59 -5.31 -0.37
C ARG A 105 20.05 -5.17 -0.85
N PHE A 106 20.28 -4.90 -2.14
CA PHE A 106 21.61 -4.70 -2.74
C PHE A 106 21.52 -3.76 -3.98
N ALA A 107 22.53 -2.88 -4.17
CA ALA A 107 22.76 -1.90 -5.27
C ALA A 107 22.49 -0.42 -4.97
N ARG A 108 23.06 0.47 -5.81
CA ARG A 108 23.10 1.94 -5.66
C ARG A 108 21.79 2.68 -5.97
N CYS A 109 20.81 2.02 -6.59
CA CYS A 109 19.53 2.64 -6.95
C CYS A 109 18.41 2.17 -6.02
N LYS A 110 17.49 3.06 -5.62
CA LYS A 110 16.31 2.72 -4.79
C LYS A 110 15.40 1.72 -5.53
N GLY A 111 14.83 0.76 -4.81
CA GLY A 111 13.78 -0.10 -5.33
C GLY A 111 12.52 0.72 -5.58
N VAL A 112 11.71 0.33 -6.56
CA VAL A 112 10.45 0.98 -6.88
C VAL A 112 9.41 -0.09 -7.16
N ASP A 113 8.28 -0.01 -6.46
CA ASP A 113 7.08 -0.78 -6.76
C ASP A 113 5.93 0.17 -7.11
N ASN A 114 5.11 -0.23 -8.07
CA ASN A 114 3.80 0.34 -8.33
C ASN A 114 2.76 -0.74 -8.03
N ILE A 115 1.79 -0.42 -7.20
CA ILE A 115 0.70 -1.30 -6.79
C ILE A 115 -0.60 -0.60 -7.17
N TYR A 116 -1.38 -1.21 -8.04
CA TYR A 116 -2.68 -0.70 -8.45
C TYR A 116 -3.73 -1.26 -7.49
N LEU A 117 -4.56 -0.37 -6.96
CA LEU A 117 -5.61 -0.69 -6.04
C LEU A 117 -6.95 -0.27 -6.62
N ARG A 118 -7.95 -1.10 -6.37
CA ARG A 118 -9.35 -0.82 -6.66
C ARG A 118 -10.13 -0.58 -5.38
N ARG A 119 -11.03 0.39 -5.40
CA ARG A 119 -11.91 0.70 -4.27
C ARG A 119 -12.81 -0.51 -3.99
N GLN A 120 -12.87 -0.96 -2.74
CA GLN A 120 -13.84 -1.95 -2.32
C GLN A 120 -15.17 -1.23 -2.10
N ILE A 121 -16.13 -1.51 -2.98
CA ILE A 121 -17.51 -1.08 -2.77
C ILE A 121 -18.06 -2.02 -1.70
N ASN A 122 -18.25 -1.52 -0.48
CA ASN A 122 -19.08 -2.23 0.48
C ASN A 122 -20.49 -2.23 -0.09
N SER A 123 -20.88 -3.33 -0.72
CA SER A 123 -22.29 -3.62 -0.99
C SER A 123 -22.96 -3.80 0.36
N THR A 124 -23.45 -2.71 0.95
CA THR A 124 -24.50 -2.80 1.98
C THR A 124 -25.66 -3.54 1.35
N SER A 125 -25.77 -4.82 1.67
CA SER A 125 -26.94 -5.66 1.40
C SER A 125 -27.94 -5.48 2.53
#